data_AF-A0A2R7SFD3-F1
#
_entry.id   AF-A0A2R7SFD3-F1
#
_cell.length_a   1.000
_cell.length_b   1.000
_cell.length_c   1.000
_cell.angle_alpha   90.00
_cell.angle_beta   90.00
_cell.angle_gamma   90.00
#
_symmetry.space_group_name_H-M   'P 1'
#
loop_
_entity.id
_entity.type
_entity.pdbx_description
1 polymer ?
#
loop_
_entity_poly.entity_id
_entity_poly.type
_entity_poly.pdbx_seq_one_letter_code
_entity_poly.pdbx_strand_id
1 'polypeptide(L)'
;MKPGPLFAVWAGSALVLNLIVGAGLLALRPVAGTAEAWPPVLLWTVWLAPLTWAGLAQITFFGRVAGSNLARAAAVLLVPATLAVSGSLAPVMFWWPESPDGATAAVEAESEADAANTSLPLTDDTIAQQARLLDAALQGLRAPQPGRVNVYAATYAPNASEDVFMRESAVVAKTMRERFGADGRLVELVANRATTDTLPWGTPANLRATLMRMAAVMDRERDVLFVHLTSHGGADGKLANDTWPLQTEPMTPDLLKRWLDEAGVRWRVISVSACYSGSWIEPLAGDGTLVMTAADAEHTSYGCGKRSPLTFFGRAMYEEELRRTRSFTEAHAAARKVIEVREQEAGKTDGYSNPQISLGTGISAVLRRLEDELGAR
;
A
#
# COMPACT_ATOMS: atom_id res chain seq x y z
N MET A 1 -35.96 20.88 41.38
CA MET A 1 -36.33 21.33 40.02
C MET A 1 -36.46 20.10 39.13
N LYS A 2 -37.47 20.05 38.25
CA LYS A 2 -37.57 18.98 37.24
C LYS A 2 -36.37 19.11 36.26
N PRO A 3 -35.85 18.02 35.68
CA PRO A 3 -34.65 18.06 34.82
C PRO A 3 -34.84 18.82 33.50
N GLY A 4 -36.07 18.92 32.97
CA GLY A 4 -36.38 19.61 31.70
C GLY A 4 -36.00 21.11 31.66
N PRO A 5 -36.37 21.92 32.66
CA PRO A 5 -35.95 23.32 32.75
C PRO A 5 -34.44 23.57 32.73
N LEU A 6 -33.64 22.69 33.35
CA LEU A 6 -32.18 22.83 33.38
C LEU A 6 -31.56 22.53 32.02
N PHE A 7 -32.06 21.51 31.34
CA PHE A 7 -31.65 21.18 29.98
C PHE A 7 -32.00 22.30 28.98
N ALA A 8 -33.19 22.89 29.09
CA ALA A 8 -33.61 24.00 28.24
C ALA A 8 -32.74 25.26 28.42
N VAL A 9 -32.36 25.58 29.67
CA VAL A 9 -31.45 26.70 29.97
C VAL A 9 -30.04 26.43 29.43
N TRP A 10 -29.53 25.21 29.61
CA TRP A 10 -28.23 24.82 29.09
C TRP A 10 -28.19 24.88 27.55
N ALA A 11 -29.15 24.25 26.88
CA ALA A 11 -29.25 24.26 25.42
C ALA A 11 -29.45 25.67 24.86
N GLY A 12 -30.29 26.49 25.51
CA GLY A 12 -30.50 27.89 25.14
C GLY A 12 -29.22 28.72 25.25
N SER A 13 -28.43 28.52 26.30
CA SER A 13 -27.15 29.23 26.48
C SER A 13 -26.10 28.87 25.43
N ALA A 14 -26.03 27.59 25.02
CA ALA A 14 -25.13 27.13 23.98
C ALA A 14 -25.52 27.69 22.59
N LEU A 15 -26.81 27.75 22.28
CA LEU A 15 -27.32 28.35 21.04
C LEU A 15 -26.97 29.84 20.94
N VAL A 16 -27.18 30.59 22.03
CA VAL A 16 -26.85 32.03 22.06
C VAL A 16 -25.35 32.26 21.89
N LEU A 17 -24.50 31.45 22.52
CA LEU A 17 -23.05 31.56 22.38
C LEU A 17 -22.60 31.32 20.94
N ASN A 18 -23.12 30.27 20.30
CA ASN A 18 -22.82 29.96 18.90
C ASN A 18 -23.30 31.06 17.95
N LEU A 19 -24.47 31.66 18.21
CA LEU A 19 -24.98 32.78 17.42
C LEU A 19 -24.11 34.03 17.55
N ILE A 20 -23.62 34.36 18.76
CA ILE A 20 -22.73 35.50 18.99
C ILE A 20 -21.38 35.29 18.28
N VAL A 21 -20.79 34.10 18.42
CA VAL A 21 -19.53 33.74 17.74
C VAL A 21 -19.70 33.80 16.23
N GLY A 22 -20.76 33.19 15.69
CA GLY A 22 -21.06 33.19 14.27
C GLY A 22 -21.31 34.59 13.71
N ALA A 23 -22.06 35.42 14.43
CA ALA A 23 -22.31 36.82 14.04
C ALA A 23 -21.02 37.65 14.05
N GLY A 24 -20.14 37.46 15.04
CA GLY A 24 -18.83 38.12 15.09
C GLY A 24 -17.94 37.74 13.92
N LEU A 25 -17.88 36.43 13.58
CA LEU A 25 -17.13 35.94 12.43
C LEU A 25 -17.65 36.52 11.11
N LEU A 26 -18.97 36.59 10.94
CA LEU A 26 -19.60 37.16 9.75
C LEU A 26 -19.40 38.67 9.63
N ALA A 27 -19.48 39.40 10.75
CA ALA A 27 -19.30 40.85 10.79
C ALA A 27 -17.85 41.28 10.51
N LEU A 28 -16.87 40.45 10.87
CA LEU A 28 -15.45 40.71 10.62
C LEU A 28 -15.01 40.34 9.20
N ARG A 29 -15.73 39.46 8.51
CA ARG A 29 -15.40 39.01 7.15
C ARG A 29 -15.13 40.13 6.12
N PRO A 30 -15.93 41.22 6.02
CA PRO A 30 -15.67 42.29 5.07
C PRO A 30 -14.44 43.15 5.41
N VAL A 31 -13.96 43.13 6.65
CA VAL A 31 -12.84 43.98 7.13
C VAL A 31 -11.53 43.20 7.24
N ALA A 32 -11.60 41.94 7.68
CA ALA A 32 -10.45 41.10 7.97
C ALA A 32 -10.29 39.91 6.98
N GLY A 33 -11.19 39.76 6.01
CA GLY A 33 -11.15 38.64 5.05
C GLY A 33 -11.66 37.33 5.66
N THR A 34 -11.37 36.20 5.02
CA THR A 34 -11.68 34.86 5.56
C THR A 34 -10.81 34.57 6.78
N ALA A 35 -11.28 33.68 7.68
CA ALA A 35 -10.58 33.38 8.94
C ALA A 35 -9.12 32.90 8.72
N GLU A 36 -8.83 32.29 7.57
CA GLU A 36 -7.48 31.86 7.17
C GLU A 36 -6.49 33.04 7.02
N ALA A 37 -6.96 34.25 6.78
CA ALA A 37 -6.14 35.45 6.61
C ALA A 37 -5.95 36.26 7.90
N TRP A 38 -6.54 35.84 9.03
CA TRP A 38 -6.54 36.62 10.26
C TRP A 38 -5.25 36.42 11.07
N PRO A 39 -4.71 37.48 11.72
CA PRO A 39 -3.57 37.32 12.60
C PRO A 39 -3.95 36.42 13.80
N PRO A 40 -3.02 35.60 14.33
CA PRO A 40 -3.30 34.64 15.40
C PRO A 40 -3.99 35.27 16.61
N VAL A 41 -3.59 36.49 16.99
CA VAL A 41 -4.20 37.21 18.13
C VAL A 41 -5.70 37.45 17.92
N LEU A 42 -6.14 37.73 16.68
CA LEU A 42 -7.54 37.99 16.38
C LEU A 42 -8.35 36.69 16.44
N LEU A 43 -7.78 35.59 15.91
CA LEU A 43 -8.39 34.26 15.98
C LEU A 43 -8.58 33.81 17.44
N TRP A 44 -7.51 33.90 18.24
CA TRP A 44 -7.57 33.58 19.66
C TRP A 44 -8.54 34.48 20.43
N THR A 45 -8.61 35.77 20.09
CA THR A 45 -9.54 36.71 20.73
C THR A 45 -10.99 36.36 20.41
N VAL A 46 -11.32 36.08 19.14
CA VAL A 46 -12.69 35.71 18.71
C VAL A 46 -13.13 34.39 19.33
N TRP A 47 -12.20 33.46 19.59
CA TRP A 47 -12.51 32.17 20.19
C TRP A 47 -12.56 32.21 21.73
N LEU A 48 -11.57 32.83 22.38
CA LEU A 48 -11.47 32.87 23.84
C LEU A 48 -12.39 33.91 24.49
N ALA A 49 -12.68 35.04 23.85
CA ALA A 49 -13.52 36.08 24.46
C ALA A 49 -14.96 35.59 24.75
N PRO A 50 -15.66 34.89 23.84
CA PRO A 50 -17.00 34.37 24.13
C PRO A 50 -16.98 33.25 25.18
N LEU A 51 -15.95 32.38 25.17
CA LEU A 51 -15.79 31.30 26.14
C LEU A 51 -15.53 31.82 27.55
N THR A 52 -14.63 32.81 27.69
CA THR A 52 -14.33 33.46 28.97
C THR A 52 -15.55 34.19 29.50
N TRP A 53 -16.28 34.93 28.65
CA TRP A 53 -17.53 35.58 29.04
C TRP A 53 -18.58 34.57 29.50
N ALA A 54 -18.79 33.47 28.76
CA ALA A 54 -19.74 32.43 29.13
C ALA A 54 -19.37 31.73 30.45
N GLY A 55 -18.08 31.43 30.66
CA GLY A 55 -17.59 30.87 31.92
C GLY A 55 -17.83 31.81 33.11
N LEU A 56 -17.55 33.11 32.96
CA LEU A 56 -17.83 34.12 33.98
C LEU A 56 -19.33 34.28 34.25
N ALA A 57 -20.16 34.26 33.20
CA ALA A 57 -21.61 34.30 33.33
C ALA A 57 -22.16 33.09 34.10
N GLN A 58 -21.64 31.89 33.84
CA GLN A 58 -22.00 30.67 34.56
C GLN A 58 -21.54 30.73 36.02
N ILE A 59 -20.31 31.13 36.30
CA ILE A 59 -19.78 31.27 37.67
C ILE A 59 -20.62 32.27 38.48
N THR A 60 -20.95 33.43 37.89
CA THR A 60 -21.77 34.45 38.57
C THR A 60 -23.21 33.99 38.79
N PHE A 61 -23.81 33.28 37.83
CA PHE A 61 -25.14 32.70 37.95
C PHE A 61 -25.20 31.64 39.06
N PHE A 62 -24.31 30.63 38.99
CA PHE A 62 -24.26 29.57 40.00
C PHE A 62 -23.88 30.10 41.39
N GLY A 63 -23.02 31.11 41.46
CA GLY A 63 -22.68 31.80 42.71
C GLY A 63 -23.89 32.46 43.39
N ARG A 64 -24.81 33.04 42.62
CA ARG A 64 -26.03 33.69 43.12
C ARG A 64 -27.16 32.72 43.45
N VAL A 65 -27.27 31.61 42.71
CA VAL A 65 -28.36 30.63 42.86
C VAL A 65 -28.04 29.55 43.90
N ALA A 66 -26.75 29.28 44.16
CA ALA A 66 -26.34 28.28 45.13
C ALA A 66 -26.67 28.70 46.58
N GLY A 67 -27.44 27.84 47.26
CA GLY A 67 -27.86 28.03 48.66
C GLY A 67 -26.83 27.65 49.72
N SER A 68 -25.67 27.09 49.34
CA SER A 68 -24.60 26.71 50.27
C SER A 68 -23.22 27.12 49.75
N ASN A 69 -22.29 27.38 50.68
CA ASN A 69 -20.92 27.77 50.35
C ASN A 69 -20.15 26.65 49.60
N LEU A 70 -20.50 25.39 49.85
CA LEU A 70 -19.93 24.23 49.15
C LEU A 70 -20.34 24.21 47.66
N ALA A 71 -21.61 24.51 47.35
CA ALA A 71 -22.09 24.56 45.98
C ALA A 71 -21.50 25.75 45.20
N ARG A 72 -21.24 26.87 45.88
CA ARG A 72 -20.52 28.03 45.31
C ARG A 72 -19.07 27.68 44.98
N ALA A 73 -18.37 27.01 45.89
CA ALA A 73 -17.00 26.55 45.66
C ALA A 73 -16.91 25.54 44.51
N ALA A 74 -17.87 24.61 44.43
CA ALA A 74 -17.95 23.65 43.32
C ALA A 74 -18.16 24.33 41.97
N ALA A 75 -19.00 25.38 41.89
CA ALA A 75 -19.21 26.13 40.64
C ALA A 75 -17.96 26.89 40.17
N VAL A 76 -17.20 27.47 41.11
CA VAL A 76 -15.94 28.17 40.80
C VAL A 76 -14.86 27.21 40.30
N LEU A 77 -14.88 25.95 40.73
CA LEU A 77 -13.86 24.95 40.37
C LEU A 77 -14.24 24.12 39.13
N LEU A 78 -15.49 23.70 39.01
CA LEU A 78 -15.92 22.77 37.94
C LEU A 78 -16.01 23.46 36.56
N VAL A 79 -16.36 24.75 36.50
CA VAL A 79 -16.42 25.49 35.23
C VAL A 79 -15.05 25.63 34.56
N PRO A 80 -13.99 26.12 35.23
CA PRO A 80 -12.66 26.14 34.62
C PRO A 80 -12.08 24.74 34.42
N ALA A 81 -12.38 23.77 35.29
CA ALA A 81 -11.93 22.39 35.11
C ALA A 81 -12.53 21.72 33.86
N THR A 82 -13.81 21.94 33.57
CA THR A 82 -14.45 21.40 32.35
C THR A 82 -13.91 22.05 31.07
N LEU A 83 -13.61 23.36 31.10
CA LEU A 83 -12.92 24.04 29.99
C LEU A 83 -11.49 23.51 29.79
N ALA A 84 -10.75 23.30 30.87
CA ALA A 84 -9.40 22.73 30.82
C ALA A 84 -9.41 21.29 30.28
N VAL A 85 -10.30 20.43 30.78
CA VAL A 85 -10.45 19.04 30.31
C VAL A 85 -10.87 18.98 28.84
N SER A 86 -11.82 19.83 28.42
CA SER A 86 -12.24 19.90 27.01
C SER A 86 -11.10 20.35 26.10
N GLY A 87 -10.30 21.32 26.53
CA GLY A 87 -9.11 21.77 25.80
C GLY A 87 -8.00 20.72 25.71
N SER A 88 -7.84 19.89 26.74
CA SER A 88 -6.82 18.81 26.75
C SER A 88 -7.22 17.57 25.94
N LEU A 89 -8.52 17.25 25.87
CA LEU A 89 -9.02 16.06 25.16
C LEU A 89 -9.29 16.31 23.67
N ALA A 90 -9.54 17.55 23.30
CA ALA A 90 -9.70 17.98 21.92
C ALA A 90 -8.88 19.26 21.71
N PRO A 91 -7.54 19.16 21.54
CA PRO A 91 -6.79 20.31 21.09
C PRO A 91 -7.45 20.80 19.81
N VAL A 92 -7.82 22.08 19.77
CA VAL A 92 -8.47 22.68 18.59
C VAL A 92 -7.42 22.63 17.47
N MET A 93 -7.49 21.59 16.64
CA MET A 93 -6.47 21.18 15.65
C MET A 93 -6.28 22.18 14.48
N PHE A 94 -6.77 23.42 14.56
CA PHE A 94 -6.78 24.32 13.40
C PHE A 94 -5.65 25.36 13.37
N TRP A 95 -4.82 25.52 14.41
CA TRP A 95 -3.94 26.71 14.48
C TRP A 95 -2.84 26.69 15.56
N TRP A 96 -2.00 25.65 15.63
CA TRP A 96 -0.72 25.85 16.33
C TRP A 96 0.20 26.70 15.44
N PRO A 97 0.70 27.87 15.88
CA PRO A 97 1.74 28.56 15.15
C PRO A 97 2.99 27.68 15.17
N GLU A 98 3.67 27.55 14.04
CA GLU A 98 4.98 26.87 13.92
C GLU A 98 5.80 27.11 15.18
N SER A 99 6.22 26.03 15.85
CA SER A 99 7.09 26.17 17.01
C SER A 99 8.34 26.95 16.58
N PRO A 100 8.77 27.97 17.34
CA PRO A 100 9.95 28.80 17.02
C PRO A 100 11.24 28.00 16.81
N ASP A 101 11.22 26.75 17.23
CA ASP A 101 12.34 25.83 17.33
C ASP A 101 12.65 25.12 16.01
N GLY A 102 11.84 25.26 14.96
CA GLY A 102 12.06 24.63 13.64
C GLY A 102 12.03 23.10 13.63
N ALA A 103 11.84 22.45 14.78
CA ALA A 103 11.83 21.00 14.93
C ALA A 103 10.59 20.37 14.31
N THR A 104 9.41 20.99 14.39
CA THR A 104 8.20 20.48 13.72
C THR A 104 8.25 20.72 12.22
N ALA A 105 8.74 21.88 11.76
CA ALA A 105 8.89 22.18 10.33
C ALA A 105 9.95 21.28 9.66
N ALA A 106 11.02 20.92 10.36
CA ALA A 106 12.01 19.96 9.86
C ALA A 106 11.43 18.54 9.78
N VAL A 107 10.66 18.10 10.77
CA VAL A 107 9.99 16.78 10.76
C VAL A 107 8.88 16.73 9.72
N GLU A 108 8.12 17.81 9.55
CA GLU A 108 7.08 17.94 8.52
C GLU A 108 7.70 18.02 7.12
N ALA A 109 8.73 18.83 6.91
CA ALA A 109 9.45 18.92 5.63
C ALA A 109 10.21 17.63 5.30
N GLU A 110 10.78 16.93 6.28
CA GLU A 110 11.36 15.59 6.06
C GLU A 110 10.26 14.58 5.72
N SER A 111 9.10 14.62 6.38
CA SER A 111 7.97 13.72 6.06
C SER A 111 7.32 14.04 4.71
N GLU A 112 7.23 15.32 4.33
CA GLU A 112 6.72 15.78 3.04
C GLU A 112 7.72 15.50 1.93
N ALA A 113 9.03 15.64 2.18
CA ALA A 113 10.07 15.24 1.24
C ALA A 113 10.13 13.71 1.06
N ASP A 114 10.01 12.93 2.15
CA ASP A 114 9.97 11.47 2.08
C ASP A 114 8.67 10.97 1.41
N ALA A 115 7.53 11.63 1.68
CA ALA A 115 6.26 11.38 1.00
C ALA A 115 6.28 11.81 -0.48
N ALA A 116 6.90 12.93 -0.82
CA ALA A 116 7.07 13.38 -2.19
C ALA A 116 8.00 12.45 -2.99
N ASN A 117 8.96 11.81 -2.32
CA ASN A 117 9.89 10.88 -2.95
C ASN A 117 9.28 9.47 -3.12
N THR A 118 8.37 9.07 -2.25
CA THR A 118 7.71 7.75 -2.25
C THR A 118 6.35 7.71 -2.94
N SER A 119 5.76 8.86 -3.26
CA SER A 119 4.47 8.94 -3.95
C SER A 119 4.58 8.88 -5.48
N LEU A 120 3.58 8.26 -6.10
CA LEU A 120 3.41 8.30 -7.55
C LEU A 120 2.98 9.71 -7.99
N PRO A 121 3.62 10.28 -9.03
CA PRO A 121 3.18 11.58 -9.53
C PRO A 121 1.84 11.39 -10.27
N LEU A 122 0.78 12.04 -9.77
CA LEU A 122 -0.53 12.07 -10.42
C LEU A 122 -0.76 13.43 -11.08
N THR A 123 -0.21 13.59 -12.28
CA THR A 123 -0.51 14.72 -13.17
C THR A 123 -1.28 14.23 -14.40
N ASP A 124 -1.98 15.12 -15.09
CA ASP A 124 -2.66 14.80 -16.35
C ASP A 124 -1.71 14.17 -17.37
N ASP A 125 -0.48 14.70 -17.46
CA ASP A 125 0.56 14.19 -18.34
C ASP A 125 0.99 12.77 -17.94
N THR A 126 1.21 12.54 -16.64
CA THR A 126 1.59 11.21 -16.16
C THR A 126 0.48 10.18 -16.40
N ILE A 127 -0.78 10.53 -16.16
CA ILE A 127 -1.92 9.63 -16.42
C ILE A 127 -2.00 9.27 -17.91
N ALA A 128 -1.88 10.27 -18.79
CA ALA A 128 -1.88 10.03 -20.24
C ALA A 128 -0.66 9.22 -20.70
N GLN A 129 0.52 9.48 -20.11
CA GLN A 129 1.75 8.73 -20.37
C GLN A 129 1.60 7.26 -19.98
N GLN A 130 1.01 6.98 -18.82
CA GLN A 130 0.83 5.64 -18.29
C GLN A 130 -0.06 4.76 -19.19
N ALA A 131 -1.13 5.33 -19.75
CA ALA A 131 -1.94 4.64 -20.76
C ALA A 131 -1.10 4.27 -22.01
N ARG A 132 -0.27 5.19 -22.51
CA ARG A 132 0.61 4.94 -23.66
C ARG A 132 1.69 3.88 -23.37
N LEU A 133 2.28 3.90 -22.17
CA LEU A 133 3.28 2.92 -21.75
C LEU A 133 2.70 1.51 -21.70
N LEU A 134 1.48 1.37 -21.15
CA LEU A 134 0.77 0.09 -21.15
C LEU A 134 0.50 -0.38 -22.59
N ASP A 135 -0.11 0.47 -23.42
CA ASP A 135 -0.43 0.11 -24.82
C ASP A 135 0.82 -0.31 -25.59
N ALA A 136 1.93 0.42 -25.45
CA ALA A 136 3.20 0.08 -26.08
C ALA A 136 3.74 -1.29 -25.60
N ALA A 137 3.70 -1.55 -24.29
CA ALA A 137 4.14 -2.83 -23.73
C ALA A 137 3.28 -4.00 -24.23
N LEU A 138 1.95 -3.82 -24.30
CA LEU A 138 1.00 -4.84 -24.75
C LEU A 138 1.04 -5.09 -26.26
N GLN A 139 1.29 -4.06 -27.07
CA GLN A 139 1.46 -4.18 -28.51
C GLN A 139 2.82 -4.76 -28.90
N GLY A 140 3.85 -4.54 -28.06
CA GLY A 140 5.19 -5.07 -28.27
C GLY A 140 5.34 -6.58 -28.05
N LEU A 141 4.33 -7.25 -27.50
CA LEU A 141 4.34 -8.70 -27.28
C LEU A 141 4.42 -9.46 -28.61
N ARG A 142 5.53 -10.18 -28.81
CA ARG A 142 5.79 -11.00 -29.99
C ARG A 142 4.93 -12.26 -29.99
N ALA A 143 4.55 -12.70 -31.19
CA ALA A 143 3.94 -14.01 -31.42
C ALA A 143 4.85 -15.16 -30.95
N PRO A 144 4.29 -16.35 -30.64
CA PRO A 144 5.08 -17.49 -30.20
C PRO A 144 5.99 -18.01 -31.31
N GLN A 145 7.14 -18.57 -30.93
CA GLN A 145 8.00 -19.29 -31.88
C GLN A 145 7.38 -20.67 -32.16
N PRO A 146 7.14 -21.04 -33.43
CA PRO A 146 6.53 -22.31 -33.76
C PRO A 146 7.34 -23.52 -33.28
N GLY A 147 6.64 -24.58 -32.87
CA GLY A 147 7.25 -25.87 -32.55
C GLY A 147 8.01 -25.92 -31.21
N ARG A 148 7.88 -24.90 -30.37
CA ARG A 148 8.59 -24.77 -29.10
C ARG A 148 7.69 -24.29 -27.98
N VAL A 149 8.06 -24.59 -26.75
CA VAL A 149 7.41 -23.97 -25.58
C VAL A 149 7.94 -22.55 -25.43
N ASN A 150 7.07 -21.55 -25.53
CA ASN A 150 7.42 -20.15 -25.28
C ASN A 150 6.99 -19.75 -23.86
N VAL A 151 7.76 -18.84 -23.27
CA VAL A 151 7.40 -18.22 -21.99
C VAL A 151 6.93 -16.79 -22.22
N TYR A 152 5.70 -16.51 -21.79
CA TYR A 152 5.17 -15.16 -21.65
C TYR A 152 5.27 -14.77 -20.18
N ALA A 153 5.94 -13.67 -19.87
CA ALA A 153 6.27 -13.32 -18.49
C ALA A 153 5.67 -11.97 -18.09
N ALA A 154 5.02 -11.91 -16.94
CA ALA A 154 4.58 -10.67 -16.31
C ALA A 154 5.20 -10.55 -14.91
N THR A 155 5.76 -9.38 -14.60
CA THR A 155 6.12 -9.02 -13.22
C THR A 155 5.17 -7.94 -12.71
N TYR A 156 4.80 -8.01 -11.43
CA TYR A 156 3.86 -7.11 -10.78
C TYR A 156 4.41 -6.66 -9.42
N ALA A 157 4.80 -5.38 -9.34
CA ALA A 157 5.34 -4.74 -8.16
C ALA A 157 4.52 -3.47 -7.83
N PRO A 158 3.41 -3.59 -7.08
CA PRO A 158 2.48 -2.49 -6.81
C PRO A 158 2.84 -1.66 -5.57
N ASN A 159 4.13 -1.43 -5.29
CA ASN A 159 4.58 -0.69 -4.11
C ASN A 159 5.53 0.46 -4.51
N ALA A 160 5.07 1.68 -4.26
CA ALA A 160 5.74 2.93 -4.60
C ALA A 160 6.71 3.41 -3.52
N SER A 161 6.49 2.99 -2.27
CA SER A 161 7.28 3.46 -1.15
C SER A 161 8.61 2.73 -0.97
N GLU A 162 8.75 1.53 -1.53
CA GLU A 162 9.95 0.71 -1.36
C GLU A 162 10.50 0.16 -2.68
N ASP A 163 11.69 0.64 -3.03
CA ASP A 163 12.39 0.28 -4.26
C ASP A 163 12.77 -1.21 -4.35
N VAL A 164 12.77 -1.96 -3.25
CA VAL A 164 13.15 -3.38 -3.24
C VAL A 164 12.26 -4.21 -4.16
N PHE A 165 10.97 -3.87 -4.25
CA PHE A 165 10.00 -4.57 -5.09
C PHE A 165 10.21 -4.25 -6.58
N MET A 166 10.53 -2.99 -6.90
CA MET A 166 10.97 -2.60 -8.25
C MET A 166 12.25 -3.34 -8.66
N ARG A 167 13.25 -3.39 -7.76
CA ARG A 167 14.51 -4.11 -8.01
C ARG A 167 14.28 -5.60 -8.21
N GLU A 168 13.41 -6.22 -7.41
CA GLU A 168 13.05 -7.62 -7.58
C GLU A 168 12.35 -7.87 -8.92
N SER A 169 11.37 -7.04 -9.29
CA SER A 169 10.74 -7.10 -10.61
C SER A 169 11.79 -7.08 -11.73
N ALA A 170 12.76 -6.16 -11.67
CA ALA A 170 13.81 -6.05 -12.67
C ALA A 170 14.74 -7.30 -12.73
N VAL A 171 15.11 -7.85 -11.57
CA VAL A 171 15.92 -9.09 -11.48
C VAL A 171 15.16 -10.27 -12.09
N VAL A 172 13.89 -10.44 -11.73
CA VAL A 172 13.05 -11.52 -12.27
C VAL A 172 12.88 -11.35 -13.77
N ALA A 173 12.58 -10.14 -14.24
CA ALA A 173 12.40 -9.85 -15.65
C ALA A 173 13.67 -10.15 -16.46
N LYS A 174 14.84 -9.77 -15.94
CA LYS A 174 16.15 -10.12 -16.52
C LYS A 174 16.32 -11.64 -16.61
N THR A 175 16.08 -12.37 -15.53
CA THR A 175 16.18 -13.84 -15.51
C THR A 175 15.25 -14.47 -16.55
N MET A 176 14.00 -14.00 -16.66
CA MET A 176 13.06 -14.54 -17.64
C MET A 176 13.46 -14.25 -19.09
N ARG A 177 14.01 -13.06 -19.37
CA ARG A 177 14.55 -12.72 -20.71
C ARG A 177 15.74 -13.60 -21.07
N GLU A 178 16.73 -13.67 -20.19
CA GLU A 178 18.04 -14.30 -20.47
C GLU A 178 17.99 -15.83 -20.40
N ARG A 179 17.25 -16.40 -19.44
CA ARG A 179 17.26 -17.84 -19.14
C ARG A 179 16.09 -18.60 -19.77
N PHE A 180 14.93 -17.95 -19.86
CA PHE A 180 13.68 -18.58 -20.27
C PHE A 180 13.15 -18.07 -21.62
N GLY A 181 13.92 -17.22 -22.32
CA GLY A 181 13.60 -16.80 -23.69
C GLY A 181 12.35 -15.91 -23.79
N ALA A 182 12.01 -15.21 -22.71
CA ALA A 182 10.88 -14.28 -22.66
C ALA A 182 11.19 -12.91 -23.32
N ASP A 183 12.31 -12.76 -24.03
CA ASP A 183 12.62 -11.53 -24.76
C ASP A 183 11.56 -11.20 -25.81
N GLY A 184 11.01 -9.99 -25.73
CA GLY A 184 9.84 -9.55 -26.52
C GLY A 184 8.52 -10.24 -26.15
N ARG A 185 8.47 -11.03 -25.07
CA ARG A 185 7.26 -11.67 -24.51
C ARG A 185 7.10 -11.39 -23.02
N LEU A 186 7.66 -10.26 -22.56
CA LEU A 186 7.68 -9.87 -21.16
C LEU A 186 7.09 -8.47 -20.97
N VAL A 187 6.26 -8.31 -19.93
CA VAL A 187 5.75 -7.01 -19.47
C VAL A 187 6.09 -6.83 -17.99
N GLU A 188 6.73 -5.71 -17.65
CA GLU A 188 7.00 -5.32 -16.27
C GLU A 188 5.98 -4.26 -15.83
N LEU A 189 5.27 -4.53 -14.74
CA LEU A 189 4.30 -3.60 -14.15
C LEU A 189 4.82 -3.15 -12.79
N VAL A 190 5.26 -1.89 -12.69
CA VAL A 190 5.94 -1.36 -11.50
C VAL A 190 5.31 -0.05 -11.08
N ALA A 191 4.77 0.00 -9.86
CA ALA A 191 4.29 1.24 -9.27
C ALA A 191 5.43 1.86 -8.46
N ASN A 192 6.39 2.52 -9.10
CA ASN A 192 7.48 3.24 -8.41
C ASN A 192 7.80 4.55 -9.15
N ARG A 193 8.08 5.62 -8.41
CA ARG A 193 8.35 6.95 -8.97
C ARG A 193 9.50 6.91 -9.99
N ALA A 194 10.58 6.18 -9.71
CA ALA A 194 11.77 6.11 -10.56
C ALA A 194 11.52 5.47 -11.93
N THR A 195 10.42 4.72 -12.09
CA THR A 195 10.06 4.03 -13.34
C THR A 195 8.79 4.58 -13.98
N THR A 196 8.22 5.65 -13.43
CA THR A 196 6.92 6.18 -13.87
C THR A 196 6.92 6.66 -15.33
N ASP A 197 8.06 7.08 -15.87
CA ASP A 197 8.13 7.51 -17.28
C ASP A 197 8.53 6.40 -18.24
N THR A 198 8.91 5.22 -17.74
CA THR A 198 9.53 4.14 -18.53
C THR A 198 8.79 2.82 -18.46
N LEU A 199 8.06 2.54 -17.38
CA LEU A 199 7.28 1.31 -17.20
C LEU A 199 5.81 1.65 -16.90
N PRO A 200 4.86 0.82 -17.38
CA PRO A 200 3.48 0.92 -16.94
C PRO A 200 3.36 0.59 -15.45
N TRP A 201 2.46 1.29 -14.75
CA TRP A 201 2.26 1.11 -13.33
C TRP A 201 1.71 -0.27 -12.98
N GLY A 202 2.19 -0.80 -11.85
CA GLY A 202 1.70 -1.99 -11.19
C GLY A 202 0.33 -1.78 -10.57
N THR A 203 -0.72 -1.72 -11.39
CA THR A 203 -2.11 -1.66 -10.90
C THR A 203 -2.86 -2.97 -11.20
N PRO A 204 -3.90 -3.33 -10.42
CA PRO A 204 -4.72 -4.50 -10.69
C PRO A 204 -5.32 -4.49 -12.10
N ALA A 205 -5.74 -3.32 -12.58
CA ALA A 205 -6.29 -3.14 -13.93
C ALA A 205 -5.25 -3.44 -15.01
N ASN A 206 -4.01 -2.94 -14.86
CA ASN A 206 -2.92 -3.16 -15.80
C ASN A 206 -2.49 -4.63 -15.80
N LEU A 207 -2.46 -5.28 -14.63
CA LEU A 207 -2.18 -6.71 -14.52
C LEU A 207 -3.23 -7.52 -15.28
N ARG A 208 -4.52 -7.26 -15.04
CA ARG A 208 -5.59 -7.93 -15.77
C ARG A 208 -5.47 -7.75 -17.28
N ALA A 209 -5.26 -6.51 -17.76
CA ALA A 209 -5.10 -6.22 -19.18
C ALA A 209 -3.90 -6.97 -19.78
N THR A 210 -2.79 -7.04 -19.06
CA THR A 210 -1.58 -7.79 -19.44
C THR A 210 -1.85 -9.27 -19.57
N LEU A 211 -2.50 -9.90 -18.58
CA LEU A 211 -2.85 -11.31 -18.61
C LEU A 211 -3.74 -11.65 -19.80
N MET A 212 -4.77 -10.83 -20.06
CA MET A 212 -5.68 -11.00 -21.20
C MET A 212 -4.95 -10.87 -22.53
N ARG A 213 -4.06 -9.88 -22.67
CA ARG A 213 -3.28 -9.69 -23.89
C ARG A 213 -2.31 -10.83 -24.14
N MET A 214 -1.58 -11.28 -23.12
CA MET A 214 -0.64 -12.40 -23.25
C MET A 214 -1.38 -13.67 -23.67
N ALA A 215 -2.52 -13.98 -23.04
CA ALA A 215 -3.34 -15.13 -23.40
C ALA A 215 -3.88 -15.07 -24.83
N ALA A 216 -4.18 -13.86 -25.34
CA ALA A 216 -4.63 -13.67 -26.72
C ALA A 216 -3.51 -13.84 -27.77
N VAL A 217 -2.24 -13.69 -27.38
CA VAL A 217 -1.08 -13.79 -28.29
C VAL A 217 -0.41 -15.16 -28.23
N MET A 218 -0.37 -15.80 -27.06
CA MET A 218 0.30 -17.08 -26.84
C MET A 218 -0.46 -18.27 -27.43
N ASP A 219 0.24 -19.37 -27.69
CA ASP A 219 -0.38 -20.68 -27.91
C ASP A 219 -0.76 -21.29 -26.55
N ARG A 220 -2.00 -21.06 -26.11
CA ARG A 220 -2.49 -21.48 -24.78
C ARG A 220 -2.39 -22.99 -24.51
N GLU A 221 -2.25 -23.82 -25.54
CA GLU A 221 -2.09 -25.27 -25.38
C GLU A 221 -0.64 -25.71 -25.17
N ARG A 222 0.32 -24.87 -25.55
CA ARG A 222 1.76 -25.19 -25.52
C ARG A 222 2.58 -24.29 -24.62
N ASP A 223 2.31 -22.99 -24.65
CA ASP A 223 3.12 -21.96 -24.02
C ASP A 223 2.82 -21.83 -22.53
N VAL A 224 3.80 -21.32 -21.78
CA VAL A 224 3.71 -21.11 -20.34
C VAL A 224 3.58 -19.62 -20.05
N LEU A 225 2.56 -19.26 -19.28
CA LEU A 225 2.47 -17.94 -18.67
C LEU A 225 3.20 -17.96 -17.32
N PHE A 226 4.20 -17.10 -17.17
CA PHE A 226 4.88 -16.86 -15.90
C PHE A 226 4.39 -15.53 -15.30
N VAL A 227 3.94 -15.55 -14.07
CA VAL A 227 3.54 -14.34 -13.32
C VAL A 227 4.31 -14.29 -12.01
N HIS A 228 5.06 -13.22 -11.80
CA HIS A 228 5.73 -12.95 -10.53
C HIS A 228 5.12 -11.72 -9.85
N LEU A 229 4.65 -11.88 -8.62
CA LEU A 229 4.09 -10.82 -7.80
C LEU A 229 5.04 -10.56 -6.63
N THR A 230 5.38 -9.30 -6.39
CA THR A 230 6.26 -8.90 -5.27
C THR A 230 5.76 -7.62 -4.61
N SER A 231 5.48 -7.70 -3.30
CA SER A 231 5.05 -6.58 -2.45
C SER A 231 5.00 -7.06 -0.98
N HIS A 232 4.50 -6.23 -0.07
CA HIS A 232 4.08 -6.69 1.24
C HIS A 232 2.89 -7.65 1.15
N GLY A 233 2.83 -8.56 2.12
CA GLY A 233 1.71 -9.48 2.30
C GLY A 233 1.12 -9.36 3.70
N GLY A 234 -0.21 -9.50 3.80
CA GLY A 234 -0.93 -9.53 5.08
C GLY A 234 -1.27 -10.95 5.50
N ALA A 235 -1.46 -11.17 6.80
CA ALA A 235 -1.96 -12.44 7.35
C ALA A 235 -3.40 -12.75 6.87
N ASP A 236 -4.09 -11.78 6.29
CA ASP A 236 -5.37 -11.95 5.58
C ASP A 236 -5.21 -12.50 4.16
N GLY A 237 -3.98 -12.89 3.78
CA GLY A 237 -3.66 -13.50 2.48
C GLY A 237 -3.66 -12.52 1.31
N LYS A 238 -3.70 -11.21 1.57
CA LYS A 238 -3.67 -10.19 0.51
C LYS A 238 -2.25 -9.70 0.23
N LEU A 239 -1.99 -9.37 -1.03
CA LEU A 239 -0.79 -8.68 -1.46
C LEU A 239 -1.10 -7.18 -1.52
N ALA A 240 -0.36 -6.40 -0.74
CA ALA A 240 -0.61 -4.98 -0.58
C ALA A 240 -0.28 -4.22 -1.87
N ASN A 241 -1.14 -3.27 -2.23
CA ASN A 241 -0.81 -2.26 -3.22
C ASN A 241 -0.60 -0.94 -2.49
N ASP A 242 0.62 -0.44 -2.53
CA ASP A 242 0.97 0.89 -2.03
C ASP A 242 1.23 1.79 -3.23
N THR A 243 0.15 2.36 -3.76
CA THR A 243 0.19 3.18 -4.98
C THR A 243 -0.17 4.63 -4.72
N TRP A 244 0.00 5.12 -3.49
CA TRP A 244 -0.41 6.48 -3.11
C TRP A 244 0.14 7.55 -4.08
N PRO A 245 -0.68 8.53 -4.53
CA PRO A 245 -2.08 8.79 -4.15
C PRO A 245 -3.13 7.99 -4.94
N LEU A 246 -2.72 7.14 -5.88
CA LEU A 246 -3.64 6.31 -6.65
C LEU A 246 -4.24 5.25 -5.73
N GLN A 247 -5.56 5.29 -5.56
CA GLN A 247 -6.27 4.27 -4.79
C GLN A 247 -6.43 3.01 -5.63
N THR A 248 -5.82 1.92 -5.19
CA THR A 248 -6.01 0.60 -5.80
C THR A 248 -6.34 -0.43 -4.73
N GLU A 249 -7.20 -1.38 -5.09
CA GLU A 249 -7.54 -2.50 -4.22
C GLU A 249 -6.36 -3.48 -4.11
N PRO A 250 -6.10 -4.06 -2.92
CA PRO A 250 -5.09 -5.10 -2.77
C PRO A 250 -5.31 -6.26 -3.72
N MET A 251 -4.21 -6.88 -4.16
CA MET A 251 -4.30 -8.07 -5.00
C MET A 251 -4.59 -9.30 -4.14
N THR A 252 -5.48 -10.18 -4.62
CA THR A 252 -5.87 -11.41 -3.91
C THR A 252 -5.67 -12.64 -4.79
N PRO A 253 -5.46 -13.83 -4.21
CA PRO A 253 -5.31 -15.05 -5.00
C PRO A 253 -6.58 -15.38 -5.81
N ASP A 254 -7.77 -15.08 -5.27
CA ASP A 254 -9.05 -15.29 -5.97
C ASP A 254 -9.21 -14.39 -7.21
N LEU A 255 -8.79 -13.12 -7.12
CA LEU A 255 -8.81 -12.22 -8.28
C LEU A 255 -7.85 -12.71 -9.35
N LEU A 256 -6.63 -13.11 -8.97
CA LEU A 256 -5.64 -13.62 -9.92
C LEU A 256 -6.15 -14.90 -10.59
N LYS A 257 -6.69 -15.84 -9.79
CA LYS A 257 -7.30 -17.07 -10.29
C LYS A 257 -8.37 -16.76 -11.33
N ARG A 258 -9.31 -15.89 -10.99
CA ARG A 258 -10.42 -15.51 -11.87
C ARG A 258 -9.91 -14.98 -13.20
N TRP A 259 -8.94 -14.07 -13.20
CA TRP A 259 -8.41 -13.51 -14.45
C TRP A 259 -7.64 -14.52 -15.29
N LEU A 260 -6.87 -15.40 -14.66
CA LEU A 260 -6.17 -16.47 -15.38
C LEU A 260 -7.16 -17.47 -16.00
N ASP A 261 -8.23 -17.80 -15.28
CA ASP A 261 -9.29 -18.70 -15.75
C ASP A 261 -10.14 -18.03 -16.85
N GLU A 262 -10.50 -16.74 -16.70
CA GLU A 262 -11.16 -15.92 -17.75
C GLU A 262 -10.32 -15.85 -19.03
N ALA A 263 -9.00 -15.70 -18.90
CA ALA A 263 -8.07 -15.68 -20.03
C ALA A 263 -7.89 -17.05 -20.70
N GLY A 264 -8.34 -18.13 -20.05
CA GLY A 264 -8.17 -19.50 -20.51
C GLY A 264 -6.72 -19.94 -20.56
N VAL A 265 -5.88 -19.44 -19.65
CA VAL A 265 -4.46 -19.81 -19.57
C VAL A 265 -4.34 -21.20 -18.95
N ARG A 266 -3.88 -22.17 -19.75
CA ARG A 266 -3.77 -23.56 -19.30
C ARG A 266 -2.54 -23.83 -18.46
N TRP A 267 -1.37 -23.37 -18.91
CA TRP A 267 -0.08 -23.63 -18.27
C TRP A 267 0.47 -22.35 -17.65
N ARG A 268 0.54 -22.34 -16.32
CA ARG A 268 0.90 -21.15 -15.54
C ARG A 268 1.91 -21.47 -14.44
N VAL A 269 2.96 -20.65 -14.37
CA VAL A 269 3.92 -20.59 -13.26
C VAL A 269 3.66 -19.30 -12.51
N ILE A 270 3.26 -19.41 -11.25
CA ILE A 270 2.95 -18.27 -10.39
C ILE A 270 3.99 -18.23 -9.27
N SER A 271 4.66 -17.09 -9.14
CA SER A 271 5.62 -16.84 -8.07
C SER A 271 5.14 -15.66 -7.23
N VAL A 272 5.01 -15.87 -5.92
CA VAL A 272 4.50 -14.85 -4.98
C VAL A 272 5.59 -14.56 -3.94
N SER A 273 6.19 -13.38 -4.04
CA SER A 273 7.21 -12.86 -3.12
C SER A 273 6.55 -11.89 -2.14
N ALA A 274 6.00 -12.45 -1.05
CA ALA A 274 5.30 -11.69 -0.01
C ALA A 274 5.23 -12.48 1.31
N CYS A 275 5.00 -11.77 2.42
CA CYS A 275 4.67 -12.39 3.71
C CYS A 275 3.36 -13.18 3.62
N TYR A 276 3.25 -14.28 4.37
CA TYR A 276 2.05 -15.13 4.42
C TYR A 276 1.62 -15.70 3.05
N SER A 277 2.53 -15.69 2.06
CA SER A 277 2.21 -16.03 0.67
C SER A 277 1.82 -17.48 0.46
N GLY A 278 2.11 -18.39 1.41
CA GLY A 278 1.62 -19.78 1.37
C GLY A 278 0.10 -19.89 1.27
N SER A 279 -0.64 -18.87 1.75
CA SER A 279 -2.09 -18.75 1.60
C SER A 279 -2.55 -18.66 0.13
N TRP A 280 -1.66 -18.35 -0.81
CA TRP A 280 -1.96 -18.27 -2.25
C TRP A 280 -1.92 -19.63 -2.94
N ILE A 281 -1.36 -20.67 -2.30
CA ILE A 281 -1.19 -21.98 -2.94
C ILE A 281 -2.53 -22.65 -3.19
N GLU A 282 -3.37 -22.80 -2.17
CA GLU A 282 -4.62 -23.57 -2.27
C GLU A 282 -5.60 -22.98 -3.30
N PRO A 283 -5.85 -21.65 -3.35
CA PRO A 283 -6.72 -21.08 -4.37
C PRO A 283 -6.18 -21.20 -5.80
N LEU A 284 -4.85 -21.13 -5.99
CA LEU A 284 -4.22 -21.12 -7.32
C LEU A 284 -3.82 -22.51 -7.83
N ALA A 285 -3.76 -23.50 -6.95
CA ALA A 285 -3.38 -24.87 -7.30
C ALA A 285 -4.31 -25.45 -8.39
N GLY A 286 -3.74 -26.30 -9.23
CA GLY A 286 -4.46 -26.98 -10.30
C GLY A 286 -3.52 -27.77 -11.17
N ASP A 287 -4.08 -28.65 -12.01
CA ASP A 287 -3.31 -29.57 -12.86
C ASP A 287 -2.30 -28.84 -13.77
N GLY A 288 -2.68 -27.67 -14.28
CA GLY A 288 -1.86 -26.82 -15.14
C GLY A 288 -1.07 -25.72 -14.43
N THR A 289 -0.98 -25.73 -13.10
CA THR A 289 -0.35 -24.66 -12.33
C THR A 289 0.85 -25.13 -11.53
N LEU A 290 1.94 -24.37 -11.57
CA LEU A 290 2.98 -24.39 -10.54
C LEU A 290 2.89 -23.09 -9.74
N VAL A 291 2.81 -23.18 -8.42
CA VAL A 291 2.81 -22.02 -7.50
C VAL A 291 4.03 -22.11 -6.59
N MET A 292 4.80 -21.02 -6.48
CA MET A 292 5.93 -20.88 -5.55
C MET A 292 5.72 -19.65 -4.67
N THR A 293 6.00 -19.77 -3.39
CA THR A 293 5.76 -18.70 -2.41
C THR A 293 7.02 -18.43 -1.59
N ALA A 294 7.25 -17.17 -1.25
CA ALA A 294 8.40 -16.75 -0.43
C ALA A 294 8.27 -17.12 1.05
N ALA A 295 7.06 -17.41 1.52
CA ALA A 295 6.80 -17.89 2.86
C ALA A 295 5.63 -18.90 2.86
N ASP A 296 5.44 -19.60 3.97
CA ASP A 296 4.20 -20.31 4.26
C ASP A 296 3.07 -19.35 4.65
N ALA A 297 1.91 -19.89 5.05
CA ALA A 297 0.72 -19.10 5.38
C ALA A 297 0.76 -18.48 6.80
N GLU A 298 1.72 -18.86 7.63
CA GLU A 298 1.79 -18.49 9.05
C GLU A 298 2.95 -17.54 9.37
N HIS A 299 3.93 -17.44 8.46
CA HIS A 299 5.17 -16.69 8.68
C HIS A 299 5.35 -15.50 7.72
N THR A 300 6.13 -14.51 8.17
CA THR A 300 6.59 -13.43 7.29
C THR A 300 7.72 -13.91 6.37
N SER A 301 7.79 -13.34 5.17
CA SER A 301 8.97 -13.41 4.30
C SER A 301 9.98 -12.33 4.71
N TYR A 302 11.22 -12.41 4.23
CA TYR A 302 12.30 -11.54 4.72
C TYR A 302 13.06 -10.76 3.63
N GLY A 303 13.68 -9.65 4.04
CA GLY A 303 14.52 -8.82 3.16
C GLY A 303 13.76 -7.78 2.31
N CYS A 304 12.55 -7.39 2.71
CA CYS A 304 11.72 -6.40 1.99
C CYS A 304 11.82 -4.96 2.54
N GLY A 305 12.78 -4.63 3.40
CA GLY A 305 12.87 -3.27 3.96
C GLY A 305 13.46 -2.24 2.98
N LYS A 306 13.17 -0.95 3.20
CA LYS A 306 13.73 0.20 2.43
C LYS A 306 15.21 0.09 2.03
N ARG A 307 16.09 -0.41 2.92
CA ARG A 307 17.55 -0.53 2.68
C ARG A 307 17.98 -1.88 2.08
N SER A 308 17.06 -2.83 1.96
CA SER A 308 17.37 -4.16 1.44
C SER A 308 17.59 -4.09 -0.07
N PRO A 309 18.72 -4.57 -0.61
CA PRO A 309 18.97 -4.52 -2.05
C PRO A 309 17.99 -5.39 -2.83
N LEU A 310 17.58 -6.52 -2.25
CA LEU A 310 16.66 -7.48 -2.83
C LEU A 310 16.02 -8.32 -1.71
N THR A 311 14.80 -8.82 -1.93
CA THR A 311 14.17 -9.80 -1.02
C THR A 311 14.99 -11.09 -0.98
N PHE A 312 14.90 -11.82 0.14
CA PHE A 312 15.68 -13.06 0.28
C PHE A 312 15.23 -14.12 -0.73
N PHE A 313 13.93 -14.20 -0.97
CA PHE A 313 13.36 -15.09 -1.98
C PHE A 313 13.77 -14.69 -3.39
N GLY A 314 13.58 -13.42 -3.77
CA GLY A 314 13.99 -12.90 -5.09
C GLY A 314 15.46 -13.17 -5.38
N ARG A 315 16.32 -12.94 -4.38
CA ARG A 315 17.75 -13.20 -4.47
C ARG A 315 18.08 -14.69 -4.61
N ALA A 316 17.63 -15.52 -3.67
CA ALA A 316 17.97 -16.94 -3.68
C ALA A 316 17.41 -17.64 -4.93
N MET A 317 16.15 -17.38 -5.27
CA MET A 317 15.50 -18.03 -6.39
C MET A 317 16.06 -17.54 -7.74
N TYR A 318 16.02 -16.24 -8.02
CA TYR A 318 16.26 -15.71 -9.37
C TYR A 318 17.68 -15.25 -9.61
N GLU A 319 18.35 -14.76 -8.57
CA GLU A 319 19.72 -14.27 -8.66
C GLU A 319 20.76 -15.38 -8.44
N GLU A 320 20.40 -16.46 -7.75
CA GLU A 320 21.35 -17.51 -7.39
C GLU A 320 20.97 -18.84 -8.08
N GLU A 321 19.84 -19.44 -7.73
CA GLU A 321 19.56 -20.82 -8.11
C GLU A 321 19.08 -21.00 -9.56
N LEU A 322 18.22 -20.11 -10.07
CA LEU A 322 17.83 -20.12 -11.49
C LEU A 322 18.94 -19.71 -12.44
N ARG A 323 20.10 -19.23 -11.96
CA ARG A 323 21.31 -19.10 -12.79
C ARG A 323 22.03 -20.44 -12.96
N ARG A 324 21.81 -21.39 -12.06
CA ARG A 324 22.47 -22.72 -12.05
C ARG A 324 21.63 -23.78 -12.73
N THR A 325 20.32 -23.77 -12.52
CA THR A 325 19.38 -24.71 -13.16
C THR A 325 18.29 -23.96 -13.94
N ARG A 326 17.69 -24.62 -14.92
CA ARG A 326 16.51 -24.14 -15.64
C ARG A 326 15.21 -24.69 -15.05
N SER A 327 15.30 -25.57 -14.05
CA SER A 327 14.14 -26.14 -13.38
C SER A 327 13.69 -25.29 -12.21
N PHE A 328 12.44 -24.84 -12.24
CA PHE A 328 11.84 -24.08 -11.14
C PHE A 328 11.79 -24.90 -9.84
N THR A 329 11.51 -26.20 -9.93
CA THR A 329 11.41 -27.07 -8.75
C THR A 329 12.76 -27.33 -8.11
N GLU A 330 13.81 -27.55 -8.91
CA GLU A 330 15.18 -27.70 -8.39
C GLU A 330 15.68 -26.39 -7.79
N ALA A 331 15.47 -25.27 -8.49
CA ALA A 331 15.88 -23.96 -8.00
C ALA A 331 15.19 -23.60 -6.67
N HIS A 332 13.89 -23.86 -6.57
CA HIS A 332 13.13 -23.63 -5.33
C HIS A 332 13.65 -24.51 -4.18
N ALA A 333 13.92 -25.79 -4.43
CA ALA A 333 14.45 -26.70 -3.42
C ALA A 333 15.84 -26.27 -2.90
N ALA A 334 16.69 -25.73 -3.77
CA ALA A 334 17.97 -25.15 -3.39
C ALA A 334 17.81 -23.81 -2.64
N ALA A 335 16.93 -22.93 -3.14
CA ALA A 335 16.68 -21.62 -2.57
C ALA A 335 16.18 -21.70 -1.13
N ARG A 336 15.32 -22.67 -0.80
CA ARG A 336 14.86 -22.91 0.58
C ARG A 336 16.02 -23.04 1.57
N LYS A 337 17.04 -23.83 1.22
CA LYS A 337 18.21 -24.05 2.09
C LYS A 337 19.00 -22.76 2.31
N VAL A 338 19.14 -21.96 1.25
CA VAL A 338 19.85 -20.67 1.32
C VAL A 338 19.06 -19.65 2.15
N ILE A 339 17.74 -19.60 1.98
CA ILE A 339 16.86 -18.67 2.70
C ILE A 339 16.86 -18.99 4.19
N GLU A 340 16.73 -20.27 4.57
CA GLU A 340 16.77 -20.69 5.98
C GLU A 340 18.04 -20.21 6.69
N VAL A 341 19.22 -20.45 6.09
CA VAL A 341 20.50 -19.99 6.65
C VAL A 341 20.54 -18.46 6.73
N ARG A 342 20.13 -17.77 5.67
CA ARG A 342 20.20 -16.29 5.61
C ARG A 342 19.26 -15.64 6.63
N GLU A 343 18.09 -16.20 6.87
CA GLU A 343 17.14 -15.71 7.87
C GLU A 343 17.65 -15.91 9.29
N GLN A 344 18.31 -17.04 9.57
CA GLN A 344 18.99 -17.28 10.84
C GLN A 344 20.14 -16.29 11.07
N GLU A 345 21.00 -16.10 10.06
CA GLU A 345 22.10 -15.13 10.11
C GLU A 345 21.61 -13.69 10.27
N ALA A 346 20.47 -13.36 9.67
CA ALA A 346 19.85 -12.04 9.78
C ALA A 346 18.99 -11.85 11.05
N GLY A 347 18.95 -12.85 11.94
CA GLY A 347 18.29 -12.77 13.24
C GLY A 347 16.76 -12.66 13.16
N LYS A 348 16.12 -13.26 12.15
CA LYS A 348 14.65 -13.30 12.02
C LYS A 348 14.04 -13.98 13.25
N THR A 349 13.10 -13.30 13.91
CA THR A 349 12.59 -13.70 15.25
C THR A 349 11.24 -14.40 15.21
N ASP A 350 10.48 -14.29 14.14
CA ASP A 350 9.15 -14.88 13.99
C ASP A 350 9.17 -16.29 13.38
N GLY A 351 10.34 -16.89 13.16
CA GLY A 351 10.49 -18.25 12.62
C GLY A 351 10.96 -18.28 11.17
N TYR A 352 11.30 -19.47 10.66
CA TYR A 352 11.69 -19.65 9.26
C TYR A 352 10.50 -19.36 8.34
N SER A 353 10.69 -18.52 7.32
CA SER A 353 9.63 -18.22 6.34
C SER A 353 9.09 -19.46 5.65
N ASN A 354 9.90 -20.51 5.51
CA ASN A 354 9.50 -21.80 4.94
C ASN A 354 8.84 -21.66 3.54
N PRO A 355 9.57 -21.17 2.51
CA PRO A 355 9.06 -21.07 1.15
C PRO A 355 8.43 -22.38 0.67
N GLN A 356 7.26 -22.29 0.05
CA GLN A 356 6.45 -23.45 -0.34
C GLN A 356 6.29 -23.53 -1.87
N ILE A 357 6.06 -24.75 -2.36
CA ILE A 357 5.84 -25.01 -3.78
C ILE A 357 4.71 -26.03 -3.96
N SER A 358 3.83 -25.78 -4.92
CA SER A 358 2.80 -26.71 -5.38
C SER A 358 2.94 -26.90 -6.89
N LEU A 359 3.05 -28.15 -7.33
CA LEU A 359 3.24 -28.52 -8.74
C LEU A 359 2.05 -29.35 -9.21
N GLY A 360 1.30 -28.83 -10.18
CA GLY A 360 0.26 -29.56 -10.89
C GLY A 360 0.83 -30.70 -11.73
N THR A 361 0.10 -31.82 -11.77
CA THR A 361 0.52 -33.02 -12.50
C THR A 361 0.67 -32.80 -14.00
N GLY A 362 -0.24 -32.06 -14.63
CA GLY A 362 -0.25 -31.78 -16.06
C GLY A 362 0.88 -30.85 -16.50
N ILE A 363 1.16 -29.79 -15.75
CA ILE A 363 2.21 -28.81 -16.11
C ILE A 363 3.63 -29.39 -16.01
N SER A 364 3.85 -30.41 -15.17
CA SER A 364 5.17 -31.04 -14.99
C SER A 364 5.82 -31.49 -16.30
N ALA A 365 5.04 -32.07 -17.22
CA ALA A 365 5.55 -32.50 -18.53
C ALA A 365 5.90 -31.31 -19.45
N VAL A 366 5.16 -30.21 -19.35
CA VAL A 366 5.41 -28.98 -20.11
C VAL A 366 6.69 -28.31 -19.63
N LEU A 367 6.90 -28.22 -18.31
CA LEU A 367 8.11 -27.63 -17.74
C LEU A 367 9.36 -28.45 -18.05
N ARG A 368 9.30 -29.79 -17.97
CA ARG A 368 10.42 -30.64 -18.40
C ARG A 368 10.78 -30.42 -19.87
N ARG A 369 9.78 -30.33 -20.75
CA ARG A 369 10.02 -30.02 -22.16
C ARG A 369 10.69 -28.64 -22.34
N LEU A 370 10.21 -27.63 -21.61
CA LEU A 370 10.81 -26.29 -21.61
C LEU A 370 12.28 -26.34 -21.16
N GLU A 371 12.57 -27.06 -20.09
CA GLU A 371 13.93 -27.26 -19.57
C GLU A 371 14.85 -27.91 -20.63
N ASP A 372 14.42 -29.01 -21.25
CA ASP A 372 15.16 -29.71 -22.32
C ASP A 372 15.43 -28.79 -23.52
N GLU A 373 14.40 -28.08 -23.98
CA GLU A 373 14.47 -27.16 -25.11
C GLU A 373 15.40 -25.97 -24.87
N LEU A 374 15.52 -25.51 -23.62
CA LEU A 374 16.40 -24.42 -23.22
C LEU A 374 17.83 -24.91 -22.94
N GLY A 375 18.00 -26.15 -22.49
CA GLY A 375 19.30 -26.78 -22.25
C GLY A 375 20.05 -27.17 -23.53
N ALA A 376 19.33 -27.39 -24.62
CA ALA A 376 19.90 -27.64 -25.94
C ALA A 376 20.41 -26.37 -26.67
N ARG A 377 20.21 -25.18 -26.10
CA ARG A 377 20.75 -23.89 -26.58
C ARG A 377 22.02 -23.54 -25.83
#